data_AF-A0A7V3YGX7-F1
#
_entry.id   AF-A0A7V3YGX7-F1
#
_cell.length_a   1.000
_cell.length_b   1.000
_cell.length_c   1.000
_cell.angle_alpha   90.00
_cell.angle_beta   90.00
_cell.angle_gamma   90.00
#
_symmetry.space_group_name_H-M   'P 1'
#
loop_
_entity.id
_entity.type
_entity.pdbx_description
1 polymer ?
#
loop_
_entity_poly.entity_id
_entity_poly.type
_entity_poly.pdbx_seq_one_letter_code
_entity_poly.pdbx_strand_id
1 'polypeptide(L)'
;TFLEAEEALLGFHHALVGAKVAEKWNLPLELVEAIGFHHEPERAQENPKLTAITHIADCMSVSLGMGVGVDGFLYRISPKAVELLGLQEDQVDRLLANLMEVLVDEDTFGE
;
A
#
# COMPACT_ATOMS: atom_id res chain seq x y z
N THR A 1 7.64 -8.34 11.71
CA THR A 1 7.66 -7.21 10.77
C THR A 1 7.92 -5.93 11.54
N PHE A 2 8.22 -4.83 10.87
CA PHE A 2 8.30 -3.50 11.44
C PHE A 2 6.97 -3.12 12.10
N LEU A 3 5.86 -3.48 11.47
CA LEU A 3 4.51 -3.36 12.03
C LEU A 3 4.39 -4.03 13.42
N GLU A 4 4.75 -5.31 13.53
CA GLU A 4 4.72 -6.07 14.80
C GLU A 4 5.65 -5.44 15.86
N ALA A 5 6.81 -4.92 15.45
CA ALA A 5 7.75 -4.28 16.36
C ALA A 5 7.20 -2.94 16.90
N GLU A 6 6.55 -2.13 16.05
CA GLU A 6 5.90 -0.89 16.47
C GLU A 6 4.76 -1.18 17.46
N GLU A 7 3.89 -2.14 17.18
CA GLU A 7 2.82 -2.53 18.10
C GLU A 7 3.36 -3.01 19.44
N ALA A 8 4.39 -3.87 19.45
CA ALA A 8 4.96 -4.43 20.67
C ALA A 8 5.63 -3.38 21.57
N LEU A 9 6.27 -2.36 20.98
CA LEU A 9 7.04 -1.36 21.72
C LEU A 9 6.25 -0.07 22.03
N LEU A 10 5.37 0.33 21.12
CA LEU A 10 4.66 1.62 21.17
C LEU A 10 3.16 1.45 21.47
N GLY A 11 2.60 0.26 21.27
CA GLY A 11 1.16 -0.01 21.39
C GLY A 11 0.33 0.46 20.18
N PHE A 12 0.99 0.87 19.09
CA PHE A 12 0.40 1.26 17.82
C PHE A 12 1.43 1.12 16.70
N HIS A 13 0.98 1.10 15.44
CA HIS A 13 1.84 1.04 14.25
C HIS A 13 1.65 2.24 13.31
N HIS A 14 2.55 2.43 12.36
CA HIS A 14 2.59 3.60 11.48
C HIS A 14 1.29 3.82 10.70
N ALA A 15 0.65 2.76 10.20
CA ALA A 15 -0.62 2.90 9.46
C ALA A 15 -1.75 3.47 10.34
N LEU A 16 -1.84 3.11 11.63
CA LEU A 16 -2.80 3.70 12.57
C LEU A 16 -2.51 5.18 12.81
N VAL A 17 -1.23 5.54 12.98
CA VAL A 17 -0.83 6.93 13.17
C VAL A 17 -1.18 7.76 11.92
N GLY A 18 -0.89 7.23 10.73
CA GLY A 18 -1.24 7.87 9.45
C GLY A 18 -2.75 8.11 9.33
N ALA A 19 -3.57 7.10 9.64
CA ALA A 19 -5.02 7.24 9.64
C ALA A 19 -5.49 8.31 10.63
N LYS A 20 -4.92 8.37 11.84
CA LYS A 20 -5.26 9.39 12.84
C LYS A 20 -4.87 10.80 12.41
N VAL A 21 -3.76 10.97 11.70
CA VAL A 21 -3.36 12.25 11.12
C VAL A 21 -4.34 12.65 10.01
N ALA A 22 -4.68 11.75 9.10
CA ALA A 22 -5.65 11.98 8.03
C ALA A 22 -7.04 12.37 8.57
N GLU A 23 -7.50 11.68 9.62
CA GLU A 23 -8.74 12.00 10.35
C GLU A 23 -8.67 13.42 10.93
N LYS A 24 -7.57 13.76 11.62
CA LYS A 24 -7.37 15.10 12.19
C LYS A 24 -7.33 16.22 11.14
N TRP A 25 -6.89 15.92 9.93
CA TRP A 25 -6.91 16.85 8.81
C TRP A 25 -8.26 16.94 8.10
N ASN A 26 -9.28 16.23 8.58
CA ASN A 26 -10.61 16.14 7.96
C ASN A 26 -10.57 15.61 6.52
N LEU A 27 -9.68 14.65 6.23
CA LEU A 27 -9.70 13.95 4.94
C LEU A 27 -10.93 13.03 4.85
N PRO A 28 -11.42 12.74 3.63
CA PRO A 28 -12.50 11.78 3.42
C PRO A 28 -12.22 10.43 4.09
N LEU A 29 -13.26 9.80 4.63
CA LEU A 29 -13.14 8.57 5.41
C LEU A 29 -12.54 7.41 4.60
N GLU A 30 -12.82 7.34 3.30
CA GLU A 30 -12.19 6.38 2.39
C GLU A 30 -10.67 6.51 2.32
N LEU A 31 -10.12 7.74 2.44
CA LEU A 31 -8.67 7.95 2.48
C LEU A 31 -8.10 7.54 3.85
N VAL A 32 -8.80 7.89 4.93
CA VAL A 32 -8.42 7.50 6.29
C VAL A 32 -8.34 5.98 6.40
N GLU A 33 -9.33 5.27 5.85
CA GLU A 33 -9.39 3.81 5.84
C GLU A 33 -8.28 3.20 4.98
N ALA A 34 -8.08 3.69 3.74
CA ALA A 34 -7.03 3.20 2.86
C ALA A 34 -5.64 3.35 3.49
N ILE A 35 -5.37 4.47 4.18
CA ILE A 35 -4.13 4.67 4.94
C ILE A 35 -4.04 3.70 6.13
N GLY A 36 -5.13 3.48 6.86
CA GLY A 36 -5.10 2.63 8.06
C GLY A 36 -4.95 1.14 7.76
N PHE A 37 -5.50 0.67 6.64
CA PHE A 37 -5.63 -0.76 6.32
C PHE A 37 -4.86 -1.19 5.07
N HIS A 38 -3.95 -0.39 4.51
CA HIS A 38 -3.16 -0.83 3.35
C HIS A 38 -2.31 -2.09 3.60
N HIS A 39 -1.97 -2.43 4.85
CA HIS A 39 -1.31 -3.71 5.19
C HIS A 39 -2.28 -4.87 5.44
N GLU A 40 -3.58 -4.59 5.61
CA GLU A 40 -4.65 -5.55 5.90
C GLU A 40 -5.93 -5.16 5.11
N PRO A 41 -5.88 -5.15 3.76
CA PRO A 41 -6.94 -4.58 2.93
C PRO A 41 -8.31 -5.24 3.11
N GLU A 42 -8.36 -6.47 3.65
CA GLU A 42 -9.59 -7.20 3.96
C GLU A 42 -10.42 -6.56 5.08
N ARG A 43 -9.82 -5.67 5.88
CA ARG A 43 -10.49 -4.98 6.99
C ARG A 43 -11.27 -3.74 6.53
N ALA A 44 -11.06 -3.27 5.31
CA ALA A 44 -11.73 -2.10 4.75
C ALA A 44 -13.22 -2.34 4.49
N GLN A 45 -14.05 -1.35 4.79
CA GLN A 45 -15.51 -1.34 4.65
C GLN A 45 -16.02 -0.11 3.89
N GLU A 46 -15.37 1.05 4.04
CA GLU A 46 -15.79 2.32 3.45
C GLU A 46 -15.49 2.38 1.95
N ASN A 47 -14.25 2.06 1.57
CA ASN A 47 -13.88 1.89 0.17
C ASN A 47 -12.85 0.75 0.02
N PRO A 48 -13.32 -0.52 0.01
CA PRO A 48 -12.44 -1.67 -0.11
C PRO A 48 -11.59 -1.67 -1.39
N LYS A 49 -12.12 -1.10 -2.48
CA LYS A 49 -11.39 -0.99 -3.75
C LYS A 49 -10.21 -0.03 -3.66
N LEU A 50 -10.41 1.13 -3.06
CA LEU A 50 -9.33 2.10 -2.86
C LEU A 50 -8.22 1.49 -1.99
N THR A 51 -8.60 0.87 -0.87
CA THR A 51 -7.63 0.20 0.02
C THR A 51 -6.87 -0.91 -0.70
N ALA A 52 -7.54 -1.71 -1.54
CA ALA A 52 -6.88 -2.72 -2.37
C ALA A 52 -5.90 -2.12 -3.38
N ILE A 53 -6.22 -0.98 -4.01
CA ILE A 53 -5.30 -0.27 -4.91
C ILE A 53 -4.07 0.20 -4.14
N THR A 54 -4.26 0.84 -2.98
CA THR A 54 -3.17 1.32 -2.13
C THR A 54 -2.28 0.17 -1.66
N HIS A 55 -2.86 -0.95 -1.23
CA HIS A 55 -2.14 -2.15 -0.83
C HIS A 55 -1.24 -2.70 -1.94
N ILE A 56 -1.79 -2.89 -3.15
CA ILE A 56 -1.01 -3.43 -4.27
C ILE A 56 0.08 -2.45 -4.69
N ALA A 57 -0.22 -1.15 -4.77
CA ALA A 57 0.76 -0.13 -5.12
C ALA A 57 1.92 -0.05 -4.11
N ASP A 58 1.63 -0.16 -2.82
CA ASP A 58 2.64 -0.23 -1.76
C ASP A 58 3.53 -1.47 -1.91
N CYS A 59 2.92 -2.66 -2.05
CA CYS A 59 3.65 -3.91 -2.25
C CYS A 59 4.56 -3.86 -3.48
N MET A 60 4.10 -3.30 -4.60
CA MET A 60 4.89 -3.12 -5.82
C MET A 60 6.06 -2.16 -5.58
N SER A 61 5.81 -1.04 -4.89
CA SER A 61 6.83 -0.03 -4.60
C SER A 61 7.96 -0.61 -3.76
N VAL A 62 7.61 -1.36 -2.71
CA VAL A 62 8.56 -2.02 -1.82
C VAL A 62 9.30 -3.15 -2.55
N SER A 63 8.63 -3.89 -3.44
CA SER A 63 9.26 -4.91 -4.28
C SER A 63 10.36 -4.35 -5.20
N LEU A 64 10.23 -3.08 -5.61
CA LEU A 64 11.23 -2.37 -6.41
C LEU A 64 12.37 -1.74 -5.58
N GLY A 65 12.40 -1.95 -4.26
CA GLY A 65 13.45 -1.39 -3.40
C GLY A 65 13.13 -0.01 -2.82
N MET A 66 11.96 0.58 -3.14
CA MET A 66 11.61 1.92 -2.66
C MET A 66 11.12 1.88 -1.22
N GLY A 67 11.72 2.71 -0.36
CA GLY A 67 11.33 2.80 1.05
C GLY A 67 11.50 1.49 1.84
N VAL A 68 12.29 0.54 1.34
CA VAL A 68 12.46 -0.78 1.95
C VAL A 68 13.10 -0.65 3.33
N GLY A 69 12.31 -0.96 4.36
CA GLY A 69 12.79 -1.26 5.70
C GLY A 69 13.39 -2.66 5.80
N VAL A 70 13.73 -3.08 7.03
CA VAL A 70 14.34 -4.39 7.30
C VAL A 70 13.48 -5.58 6.82
N ASP A 71 12.18 -5.36 6.68
CA ASP A 71 11.15 -6.35 6.36
C ASP A 71 10.37 -6.04 5.08
N GLY A 72 10.81 -5.06 4.27
CA GLY A 72 10.05 -4.61 3.11
C GLY A 72 9.67 -5.75 2.13
N PHE A 73 10.57 -6.71 1.91
CA PHE A 73 10.29 -7.85 1.02
C PHE A 73 9.35 -8.92 1.61
N LEU A 74 8.87 -8.74 2.85
CA LEU A 74 7.93 -9.67 3.49
C LEU A 74 6.47 -9.35 3.20
N TYR A 75 6.16 -8.14 2.72
CA TYR A 75 4.78 -7.77 2.35
C TYR A 75 4.35 -8.56 1.11
N ARG A 76 3.26 -9.33 1.26
CA ARG A 76 2.68 -10.13 0.20
C ARG A 76 1.41 -9.46 -0.30
N ILE A 77 1.27 -9.43 -1.62
CA ILE A 77 0.03 -8.99 -2.24
C ILE A 77 -1.11 -9.94 -1.80
N SER A 78 -2.17 -9.36 -1.25
CA SER A 78 -3.39 -10.04 -0.88
C SER A 78 -4.07 -10.61 -2.12
N PRO A 79 -4.33 -11.94 -2.18
CA PRO A 79 -5.13 -12.52 -3.25
C PRO A 79 -6.54 -11.92 -3.31
N LYS A 80 -7.09 -11.48 -2.16
CA LYS A 80 -8.41 -10.86 -2.10
C LYS A 80 -8.41 -9.47 -2.72
N ALA A 81 -7.35 -8.70 -2.53
CA ALA A 81 -7.17 -7.41 -3.19
C ALA A 81 -7.10 -7.57 -4.72
N VAL A 82 -6.34 -8.55 -5.21
CA VAL A 82 -6.23 -8.88 -6.64
C VAL A 82 -7.60 -9.26 -7.23
N GLU A 83 -8.31 -10.17 -6.56
CA GLU A 83 -9.67 -10.60 -6.95
C GLU A 83 -10.65 -9.42 -6.96
N LEU A 84 -10.62 -8.57 -5.93
CA LEU A 84 -11.51 -7.42 -5.79
C LEU A 84 -11.35 -6.40 -6.92
N LEU A 85 -10.13 -6.25 -7.44
CA LEU A 85 -9.84 -5.38 -8.58
C LEU A 85 -10.03 -6.07 -9.93
N GLY A 86 -10.36 -7.38 -9.95
CA GLY A 86 -10.54 -8.15 -11.17
C GLY A 86 -9.24 -8.35 -11.96
N LEU A 87 -8.09 -8.30 -11.27
CA LEU A 87 -6.79 -8.46 -11.89
C LEU A 87 -6.47 -9.94 -12.09
N GLN A 88 -5.86 -10.26 -13.23
CA GLN A 88 -5.21 -11.55 -13.45
C GLN A 88 -3.78 -11.51 -12.90
N GLU A 89 -3.24 -12.68 -12.55
CA GLU A 89 -1.91 -12.81 -11.94
C GLU A 89 -0.82 -12.18 -12.83
N ASP A 90 -0.91 -12.41 -14.15
CA ASP A 90 0.03 -11.86 -15.13
C ASP A 90 -0.12 -10.34 -15.34
N GLN A 91 -1.23 -9.73 -14.93
CA GLN A 91 -1.40 -8.28 -14.99
C GLN A 91 -0.61 -7.56 -13.91
N VAL A 92 -0.41 -8.18 -12.74
CA VAL A 92 0.41 -7.59 -11.66
C VAL A 92 1.86 -7.47 -12.12
N ASP A 93 2.41 -8.52 -12.73
CA ASP A 93 3.78 -8.52 -13.27
C ASP A 93 3.95 -7.46 -14.38
N ARG A 94 2.96 -7.33 -15.26
CA ARG A 94 2.97 -6.28 -16.30
C ARG A 94 2.91 -4.89 -15.72
N LEU A 95 2.10 -4.66 -14.69
CA LEU A 95 2.05 -3.37 -14.01
C LEU A 95 3.39 -3.04 -13.34
N LEU A 96 4.08 -4.04 -12.78
CA LEU A 96 5.41 -3.88 -12.18
C LEU A 96 6.45 -3.51 -13.23
N ALA A 97 6.43 -4.17 -14.39
CA ALA A 97 7.31 -3.84 -15.51
C ALA A 97 7.05 -2.41 -16.04
N ASN A 98 5.78 -2.04 -16.23
CA ASN A 98 5.41 -0.69 -16.66
C ASN A 98 5.84 0.37 -15.64
N LEU A 99 5.68 0.10 -14.34
CA LEU A 99 6.12 1.02 -13.29
C LEU A 99 7.64 1.24 -13.34
N MET A 100 8.42 0.18 -13.57
CA MET A 100 9.87 0.31 -13.75
C MET A 100 10.23 1.18 -14.96
N GLU A 101 9.55 1.00 -16.10
CA GLU A 101 9.78 1.83 -17.29
C GLU A 101 9.53 3.30 -17.00
N VAL A 102 8.40 3.60 -16.34
CA VAL A 102 8.00 4.96 -15.93
C VAL A 102 9.01 5.58 -14.94
N LEU A 103 9.58 4.79 -14.01
CA LEU A 103 10.54 5.30 -13.04
C LEU A 103 11.94 5.58 -13.62
N VAL A 104 12.31 4.92 -14.71
CA VAL A 104 13.62 5.08 -15.37
C VAL A 104 13.59 6.19 -16.42
N ASP A 105 12.42 6.55 -16.91
CA ASP A 105 12.23 7.63 -17.87
C ASP A 105 12.43 9.00 -17.19
N GLU A 106 13.54 9.67 -17.52
CA GLU A 106 13.92 10.99 -16.97
C GLU A 106 12.89 12.09 -17.31
N ASP A 107 12.10 11.91 -18.37
CA ASP A 107 11.08 12.88 -18.78
C ASP A 107 9.75 12.69 -18.03
N THR A 108 9.53 11.55 -17.35
CA THR A 108 8.25 11.26 -16.67
C THR A 108 7.94 12.23 -15.53
N PHE A 109 8.96 12.71 -14.82
CA PHE A 109 8.82 13.65 -13.71
C PHE A 109 9.52 15.00 -13.97
N GLY A 110 9.95 15.25 -15.21
CA GLY A 110 10.47 16.55 -15.63
C GLY A 110 9.35 17.59 -15.76
N GLU A 111 9.56 18.78 -15.20
CA GLU A 111 8.72 19.97 -15.44
C GLU A 111 8.86 20.48 -16.89
#